data_AF-A0A6N9Q011-F1
#
_entry.id   AF-A0A6N9Q011-F1
#
_cell.length_a   1.000
_cell.length_b   1.000
_cell.length_c   1.000
_cell.angle_alpha   90.00
_cell.angle_beta   90.00
_cell.angle_gamma   90.00
#
_symmetry.space_group_name_H-M   'P 1'
#
loop_
_entity.id
_entity.type
_entity.pdbx_description
1 polymer ?
#
loop_
_entity_poly.entity_id
_entity_poly.type
_entity_poly.pdbx_seq_one_letter_code
_entity_poly.pdbx_strand_id
1 'polypeptide(L)'
;MFASPIQIVEEKYTEVPNYGTGFTPYFLSLGLFVGCLLLTIVIPIREPALLPSSGFSWYFSKTILVSFIVILQAVVAVSVLKYGLNVEVQSIPLFYMYSILTSLTYMALIQFLVTVFHDAGRFVAIVLLILQLTTSDGTFPLELIPSSLQTISTWLPMTYSVTGFKEIISGGVNYSIIWQEAAIVQLTFITIFSVLTLIYFIYKYRKMRNGTVNHTELPI
;
A
#
# COMPACT_ATOMS: atom_id res chain seq x y z
N MET A 1 -8.51 54.18 -8.28
CA MET A 1 -8.22 53.34 -9.45
C MET A 1 -9.02 52.07 -9.27
N PHE A 2 -10.09 51.90 -10.05
CA PHE A 2 -10.94 50.72 -9.97
C PHE A 2 -10.18 49.54 -10.57
N ALA A 3 -9.95 48.51 -9.76
CA ALA A 3 -9.38 47.25 -10.21
C ALA A 3 -10.42 46.54 -11.06
N SER A 4 -10.23 46.53 -12.37
CA SER A 4 -11.02 45.69 -13.27
C SER A 4 -10.84 44.23 -12.84
N PRO A 5 -11.92 43.47 -12.61
CA PRO A 5 -11.81 42.08 -12.19
C PRO A 5 -11.09 41.29 -13.28
N ILE A 6 -10.03 40.59 -12.90
CA ILE A 6 -9.38 39.63 -13.78
C ILE A 6 -10.43 38.61 -14.21
N GLN A 7 -10.69 38.54 -15.51
CA GLN A 7 -11.48 37.45 -16.09
C GLN A 7 -10.64 36.18 -15.99
N ILE A 8 -10.94 35.37 -14.99
CA ILE A 8 -10.32 34.05 -14.82
C ILE A 8 -10.91 33.17 -15.93
N VAL A 9 -10.11 32.87 -16.94
CA VAL A 9 -10.43 31.85 -17.94
C VAL A 9 -10.12 30.51 -17.28
N GLU A 10 -11.12 29.89 -16.65
CA GLU A 10 -11.00 28.54 -16.10
C GLU A 10 -11.18 27.51 -17.22
N GLU A 11 -10.07 26.96 -17.74
CA GLU A 11 -10.12 25.68 -18.45
C GLU A 11 -10.21 24.55 -17.42
N LYS A 12 -11.42 24.05 -17.19
CA LYS A 12 -11.64 22.85 -16.39
C LYS A 12 -11.31 21.62 -17.22
N TYR A 13 -10.13 21.05 -17.02
CA TYR A 13 -9.70 19.82 -17.68
C TYR A 13 -10.53 18.59 -17.27
N THR A 14 -11.08 18.57 -16.05
CA THR A 14 -12.11 17.60 -15.60
C THR A 14 -13.03 18.22 -14.54
N GLU A 15 -14.33 17.93 -14.59
CA GLU A 15 -15.26 18.30 -13.52
C GLU A 15 -15.32 17.20 -12.45
N VAL A 16 -14.99 17.56 -11.21
CA VAL A 16 -15.21 16.70 -10.05
C VAL A 16 -16.51 17.16 -9.37
N PRO A 17 -17.55 16.31 -9.30
CA PRO A 17 -18.92 16.74 -8.98
C PRO A 17 -19.10 17.25 -7.54
N ASN A 18 -18.26 16.78 -6.61
CA ASN A 18 -18.27 17.23 -5.22
C ASN A 18 -16.90 17.02 -4.56
N TYR A 19 -16.71 17.67 -3.41
CA TYR A 19 -15.48 17.57 -2.61
C TYR A 19 -15.18 16.12 -2.17
N GLY A 20 -16.20 15.33 -1.83
CA GLY A 20 -16.03 13.93 -1.42
C GLY A 20 -15.42 13.06 -2.51
N THR A 21 -15.84 13.24 -3.77
CA THR A 21 -15.25 12.55 -4.93
C THR A 21 -13.79 12.94 -5.11
N GLY A 22 -13.45 14.22 -4.92
CA GLY A 22 -12.06 14.70 -5.01
C GLY A 22 -11.15 14.13 -3.92
N PHE A 23 -11.68 13.85 -2.72
CA PHE A 23 -10.94 13.26 -1.61
C PHE A 23 -10.98 11.72 -1.57
N THR A 24 -11.78 11.08 -2.42
CA THR A 24 -11.90 9.61 -2.45
C THR A 24 -10.57 8.89 -2.70
N PRO A 25 -9.71 9.33 -3.64
CA PRO A 25 -8.38 8.74 -3.85
C PRO A 25 -7.55 8.62 -2.57
N TYR A 26 -7.55 9.68 -1.77
CA TYR A 26 -6.78 9.76 -0.53
C TYR A 26 -7.34 8.85 0.57
N PHE A 27 -8.65 8.91 0.82
CA PHE A 27 -9.28 8.08 1.86
C PHE A 27 -9.32 6.59 1.50
N LEU A 28 -9.46 6.24 0.23
CA LEU A 28 -9.37 4.85 -0.23
C LEU A 28 -7.97 4.30 0.04
N SER A 29 -6.94 5.01 -0.41
CA SER A 29 -5.55 4.64 -0.17
C SER A 29 -5.25 4.48 1.33
N LEU A 30 -5.66 5.46 2.14
CA LEU A 30 -5.54 5.41 3.60
C LEU A 30 -6.24 4.19 4.21
N GLY A 31 -7.48 3.92 3.81
CA GLY A 31 -8.27 2.79 4.28
C GLY A 31 -7.62 1.44 3.97
N LEU A 32 -7.06 1.29 2.77
CA LEU A 32 -6.34 0.07 2.37
C LEU A 32 -5.08 -0.13 3.23
N PHE A 33 -4.32 0.93 3.49
CA PHE A 33 -3.10 0.84 4.32
C PHE A 33 -3.45 0.44 5.76
N VAL A 34 -4.43 1.12 6.36
CA VAL A 34 -4.87 0.84 7.73
C VAL A 34 -5.45 -0.57 7.85
N GLY A 35 -6.22 -1.02 6.86
CA GLY A 35 -6.74 -2.38 6.80
C GLY A 35 -5.63 -3.44 6.81
N CYS A 36 -4.59 -3.26 5.98
CA CYS A 36 -3.40 -4.11 6.00
C CYS A 36 -2.70 -4.11 7.37
N LEU A 37 -2.54 -2.93 7.98
CA LEU A 37 -1.91 -2.80 9.30
C LEU A 37 -2.69 -3.55 10.38
N LEU A 38 -4.02 -3.38 10.43
CA LEU A 38 -4.90 -4.08 11.37
C LEU A 38 -4.87 -5.59 11.16
N LEU A 39 -4.81 -6.06 9.91
CA LEU A 39 -4.68 -7.50 9.62
C LEU A 39 -3.40 -8.09 10.21
N THR A 40 -2.30 -7.32 10.25
CA THR A 40 -1.06 -7.80 10.89
C THR A 40 -1.16 -7.93 12.40
N ILE A 41 -2.14 -7.27 13.03
CA ILE A 41 -2.44 -7.38 14.47
C ILE A 41 -3.29 -8.63 14.73
N VAL A 42 -4.31 -8.85 13.90
CA VAL A 42 -5.23 -9.98 14.01
C VAL A 42 -4.56 -11.31 13.66
N ILE A 43 -3.72 -11.33 12.62
CA ILE A 43 -3.08 -12.53 12.11
C ILE A 43 -1.59 -12.51 12.49
N PRO A 44 -1.10 -13.48 13.29
CA PRO A 44 0.32 -13.55 13.63
C PRO A 44 1.14 -13.95 12.41
N ILE A 45 1.84 -12.96 11.83
CA ILE A 45 2.63 -13.10 10.60
C ILE A 45 3.94 -13.85 10.84
N ARG A 46 4.51 -13.75 12.05
CA ARG A 46 5.87 -14.22 12.35
C ARG A 46 5.95 -15.63 12.91
N GLU A 47 4.91 -16.13 13.57
CA GLU A 47 4.98 -17.41 14.28
C GLU A 47 4.46 -18.56 13.41
N PRO A 48 5.24 -19.64 13.25
CA PRO A 48 4.79 -20.82 12.53
C PRO A 48 3.75 -21.56 13.39
N ALA A 49 2.58 -21.85 12.82
CA ALA A 49 1.56 -22.66 13.50
C ALA A 49 1.97 -24.14 13.63
N LEU A 50 2.87 -24.59 12.75
CA LEU A 50 3.44 -25.94 12.68
C LEU A 50 4.92 -25.82 12.29
N LEU A 51 5.78 -26.77 12.69
CA LEU A 51 7.19 -26.78 12.27
C LEU A 51 7.29 -26.69 10.73
N PRO A 52 7.89 -25.62 10.18
CA PRO A 52 7.92 -25.41 8.74
C PRO A 52 8.89 -26.39 8.08
N SER A 53 8.48 -27.00 6.96
CA SER A 53 9.31 -27.93 6.18
C SER A 53 10.46 -27.23 5.43
N SER A 54 10.30 -25.93 5.11
CA SER A 54 11.32 -25.09 4.49
C SER A 54 11.03 -23.59 4.72
N GLY A 55 12.06 -22.74 4.61
CA GLY A 55 11.89 -21.28 4.70
C GLY A 55 10.96 -20.69 3.62
N PHE A 56 10.94 -21.30 2.43
CA PHE A 56 9.99 -20.94 1.36
C PHE A 56 8.56 -21.33 1.70
N SER A 57 8.35 -22.56 2.18
CA SER A 57 7.03 -23.05 2.60
C SER A 57 6.46 -22.17 3.72
N TRP A 58 7.30 -21.75 4.66
CA TRP A 58 6.91 -20.85 5.74
C TRP A 58 6.44 -19.49 5.20
N TYR A 59 7.19 -18.87 4.29
CA TYR A 59 6.82 -17.61 3.67
C TYR A 59 5.49 -17.74 2.91
N PHE A 60 5.39 -18.69 1.98
CA PHE A 60 4.20 -18.83 1.13
C PHE A 60 2.94 -19.15 1.94
N SER A 61 3.03 -19.99 2.96
CA SER A 61 1.86 -20.35 3.80
C SER A 61 1.25 -19.13 4.48
N LYS A 62 2.07 -18.16 4.90
CA LYS A 62 1.60 -16.93 5.56
C LYS A 62 1.20 -15.88 4.54
N THR A 63 2.05 -15.63 3.55
CA THR A 63 1.82 -14.58 2.55
C THR A 63 0.57 -14.86 1.72
N ILE A 64 0.32 -16.11 1.28
CA ILE A 64 -0.88 -16.43 0.48
C ILE A 64 -2.17 -16.12 1.25
N LEU A 65 -2.24 -16.56 2.51
CA LEU A 65 -3.43 -16.37 3.34
C LEU A 65 -3.71 -14.89 3.56
N VAL A 66 -2.70 -14.09 3.90
CA VAL A 66 -2.95 -12.66 4.13
C VAL A 66 -3.17 -11.91 2.82
N SER A 67 -2.44 -12.25 1.74
CA SER A 67 -2.67 -11.71 0.39
C SER A 67 -4.12 -11.91 -0.06
N PHE A 68 -4.70 -13.08 0.20
CA PHE A 68 -6.10 -13.35 -0.12
C PHE A 68 -7.06 -12.40 0.62
N ILE A 69 -6.83 -12.19 1.92
CA ILE A 69 -7.68 -11.31 2.74
C ILE A 69 -7.54 -9.85 2.32
N VAL A 70 -6.33 -9.37 2.01
CA VAL A 70 -6.14 -7.99 1.55
C VAL A 70 -6.65 -7.77 0.11
N ILE A 71 -6.74 -8.81 -0.72
CA ILE A 71 -7.44 -8.73 -2.01
C ILE A 71 -8.94 -8.55 -1.75
N LEU A 72 -9.52 -9.38 -0.87
CA LEU A 72 -10.95 -9.27 -0.51
C LEU A 72 -11.27 -7.90 0.10
N GLN A 73 -10.43 -7.37 0.99
CA GLN A 73 -10.66 -6.04 1.58
C GLN A 73 -10.70 -4.95 0.50
N ALA A 74 -9.84 -5.04 -0.52
CA ALA A 74 -9.77 -4.07 -1.58
C ALA A 74 -11.02 -4.12 -2.48
N VAL A 75 -11.46 -5.33 -2.81
CA VAL A 75 -12.72 -5.55 -3.54
C VAL A 75 -13.89 -4.96 -2.75
N VAL A 76 -13.99 -5.26 -1.46
CA VAL A 76 -15.07 -4.73 -0.60
C VAL A 76 -15.01 -3.21 -0.53
N ALA A 77 -13.84 -2.61 -0.31
CA ALA A 77 -13.68 -1.16 -0.25
C ALA A 77 -14.14 -0.47 -1.55
N VAL A 78 -13.72 -1.00 -2.70
CA VAL A 78 -14.13 -0.49 -4.01
C VAL A 78 -15.63 -0.67 -4.25
N SER A 79 -16.19 -1.84 -3.91
CA SER A 79 -17.63 -2.09 -4.04
C SER A 79 -18.45 -1.14 -3.19
N VAL A 80 -18.03 -0.85 -1.95
CA VAL A 80 -18.69 0.12 -1.06
C VAL A 80 -18.62 1.53 -1.65
N LEU A 81 -17.49 1.95 -2.18
CA LEU A 81 -17.37 3.27 -2.82
C LEU A 81 -18.24 3.37 -4.07
N LYS A 82 -18.23 2.35 -4.92
CA LYS A 82 -18.97 2.38 -6.19
C LYS A 82 -20.47 2.25 -6.00
N TYR A 83 -20.93 1.29 -5.20
CA TYR A 83 -22.36 0.98 -5.06
C TYR A 83 -23.01 1.61 -3.83
N GLY A 84 -22.23 1.89 -2.78
CA GLY A 84 -22.73 2.55 -1.56
C GLY A 84 -22.68 4.07 -1.66
N LEU A 85 -21.59 4.63 -2.19
CA LEU A 85 -21.38 6.09 -2.29
C LEU A 85 -21.57 6.64 -3.71
N ASN A 86 -21.86 5.79 -4.70
CA ASN A 86 -22.04 6.16 -6.10
C ASN A 86 -20.86 6.96 -6.69
N VAL A 87 -19.63 6.62 -6.30
CA VAL A 87 -18.45 7.25 -6.88
C VAL A 87 -18.37 6.94 -8.38
N GLU A 88 -18.32 8.00 -9.19
CA GLU A 88 -18.09 7.88 -10.62
C GLU A 88 -16.63 7.53 -10.88
N VAL A 89 -16.43 6.51 -11.71
CA VAL A 89 -15.10 6.03 -12.09
C VAL A 89 -15.13 5.75 -13.58
N GLN A 90 -14.04 6.07 -14.25
CA GLN A 90 -13.98 5.96 -15.71
C GLN A 90 -13.94 4.50 -16.17
N SER A 91 -13.26 3.64 -15.43
CA SER A 91 -13.15 2.21 -15.72
C SER A 91 -13.28 1.39 -14.44
N ILE A 92 -14.39 0.66 -14.34
CA ILE A 92 -14.67 -0.22 -13.18
C ILE A 92 -13.58 -1.29 -13.05
N PRO A 93 -13.21 -2.05 -14.11
CA PRO A 93 -12.16 -3.06 -13.98
C PRO A 93 -10.82 -2.49 -13.51
N LEU A 94 -10.44 -1.32 -14.05
CA LEU A 94 -9.19 -0.66 -13.68
C LEU A 94 -9.20 -0.25 -12.21
N PHE A 95 -10.34 0.24 -11.70
CA PHE A 95 -10.46 0.63 -10.30
C PHE A 95 -10.30 -0.56 -9.33
N TYR A 96 -10.88 -1.72 -9.65
CA TYR A 96 -10.67 -2.94 -8.87
C TYR A 96 -9.22 -3.44 -8.95
N MET A 97 -8.65 -3.54 -10.16
CA MET A 97 -7.29 -4.04 -10.34
C MET A 97 -6.26 -3.16 -9.62
N TYR A 98 -6.40 -1.83 -9.76
CA TYR A 98 -5.49 -0.88 -9.14
C TYR A 98 -5.62 -0.89 -7.61
N SER A 99 -6.84 -0.98 -7.08
CA SER A 99 -7.05 -1.10 -5.62
C SER A 99 -6.44 -2.39 -5.04
N ILE A 100 -6.58 -3.50 -5.76
CA ILE A 100 -5.96 -4.77 -5.37
C ILE A 100 -4.44 -4.64 -5.37
N LEU A 101 -3.87 -4.03 -6.42
CA LEU A 101 -2.43 -3.78 -6.51
C LEU A 101 -1.94 -2.94 -5.32
N THR A 102 -2.59 -1.82 -5.03
CA THR A 102 -2.26 -0.95 -3.89
C THR A 102 -2.34 -1.69 -2.56
N SER A 103 -3.40 -2.47 -2.34
CA SER A 103 -3.58 -3.26 -1.13
C SER A 103 -2.44 -4.27 -0.93
N LEU A 104 -2.02 -4.96 -2.00
CA LEU A 104 -0.88 -5.86 -1.99
C LEU A 104 0.45 -5.14 -1.75
N THR A 105 0.66 -3.94 -2.31
CA THR A 105 1.84 -3.12 -2.04
C THR A 105 1.97 -2.78 -0.57
N TYR A 106 0.89 -2.31 0.06
CA TYR A 106 0.89 -2.01 1.49
C TYR A 106 1.09 -3.25 2.33
N MET A 107 0.44 -4.36 1.96
CA MET A 107 0.63 -5.61 2.67
C MET A 107 2.10 -6.05 2.60
N ALA A 108 2.75 -6.01 1.45
CA ALA A 108 4.15 -6.38 1.30
C ALA A 108 5.08 -5.52 2.18
N LEU A 109 4.88 -4.20 2.18
CA LEU A 109 5.64 -3.26 3.00
C LEU A 109 5.45 -3.54 4.50
N ILE A 110 4.20 -3.62 4.95
CA ILE A 110 3.89 -3.80 6.38
C ILE A 110 4.33 -5.20 6.83
N GLN A 111 4.10 -6.22 6.02
CA GLN A 111 4.54 -7.59 6.28
C GLN A 111 6.05 -7.63 6.51
N PHE A 112 6.84 -6.97 5.66
CA PHE A 112 8.28 -6.88 5.83
C PHE A 112 8.66 -6.25 7.18
N LEU A 113 8.12 -5.08 7.49
CA LEU A 113 8.41 -4.36 8.74
C LEU A 113 8.05 -5.19 9.98
N VAL A 114 6.85 -5.76 10.01
CA VAL A 114 6.36 -6.56 11.14
C VAL A 114 7.14 -7.88 11.27
N THR A 115 7.54 -8.48 10.15
CA THR A 115 8.33 -9.72 10.17
C THR A 115 9.72 -9.49 10.76
N VAL A 116 10.36 -8.37 10.41
CA VAL A 116 11.72 -8.00 10.87
C VAL A 116 11.70 -7.49 12.31
N PHE A 117 10.82 -6.53 12.62
CA PHE A 117 10.84 -5.75 13.87
C PHE A 117 9.70 -6.06 14.85
N HIS A 118 8.77 -6.96 14.51
CA HIS A 118 7.62 -7.31 15.36
C HIS A 118 6.72 -6.10 15.69
N ASP A 119 6.39 -5.90 16.97
CA ASP A 119 5.56 -4.78 17.43
C ASP A 119 6.19 -3.42 17.15
N ALA A 120 7.52 -3.31 17.20
CA ALA A 120 8.22 -2.11 16.76
C ALA A 120 8.02 -1.88 15.25
N GLY A 121 7.90 -2.93 14.45
CA GLY A 121 7.59 -2.85 13.03
C GLY A 121 6.20 -2.26 12.76
N ARG A 122 5.21 -2.62 13.57
CA ARG A 122 3.86 -2.03 13.52
C ARG A 122 3.90 -0.54 13.85
N PHE A 123 4.66 -0.17 14.88
CA PHE A 123 4.87 1.24 15.23
C PHE A 123 5.53 2.02 14.09
N VAL A 124 6.58 1.48 13.46
CA VAL A 124 7.23 2.09 12.30
C VAL A 124 6.25 2.22 11.13
N ALA A 125 5.39 1.23 10.89
CA ALA A 125 4.36 1.32 9.85
C ALA A 125 3.35 2.44 10.12
N ILE A 126 2.99 2.70 11.39
CA ILE A 126 2.14 3.85 11.77
C ILE A 126 2.87 5.17 11.53
N VAL A 127 4.16 5.28 11.89
CA VAL A 127 4.95 6.48 11.62
C VAL A 127 5.06 6.74 10.11
N LEU A 128 5.30 5.69 9.32
CA LEU A 128 5.30 5.79 7.85
C LEU A 128 3.93 6.18 7.30
N LEU A 129 2.84 5.70 7.89
CA LEU A 129 1.49 6.13 7.51
C LEU A 129 1.32 7.63 7.74
N ILE A 130 1.65 8.13 8.94
CA ILE A 130 1.52 9.55 9.28
C ILE A 130 2.37 10.41 8.35
N LEU A 131 3.61 10.00 8.07
CA LEU A 131 4.48 10.69 7.13
C LEU A 131 3.84 10.75 5.74
N GLN A 132 3.36 9.61 5.23
CA GLN A 132 2.67 9.51 3.94
C GLN A 132 1.43 10.39 3.84
N LEU A 133 0.67 10.57 4.91
CA LEU A 133 -0.50 11.46 4.93
C LEU A 133 -0.14 12.90 4.62
N THR A 134 1.04 13.35 5.06
CA THR A 134 1.51 14.73 4.88
C THR A 134 2.28 14.96 3.59
N THR A 135 2.89 13.91 3.04
CA THR A 135 3.73 14.01 1.83
C THR A 135 3.03 13.52 0.57
N SER A 136 1.90 12.82 0.69
CA SER A 136 1.11 12.43 -0.48
C SER A 136 0.34 13.63 -1.02
N ASP A 137 0.20 13.68 -2.34
CA ASP A 137 -0.62 14.64 -3.08
C ASP A 137 -2.13 14.42 -2.82
N GLY A 138 -2.54 14.23 -1.56
CA GLY A 138 -3.92 13.92 -1.19
C GLY A 138 -4.76 15.16 -0.90
N THR A 139 -4.21 16.06 -0.08
CA THR A 139 -4.89 17.28 0.39
C THR A 139 -4.43 18.53 -0.36
N PHE A 140 -3.16 18.55 -0.78
CA PHE A 140 -2.54 19.63 -1.50
C PHE A 140 -1.64 19.08 -2.62
N PRO A 141 -1.53 19.80 -3.75
CA PRO A 141 -0.55 19.51 -4.80
C PRO A 141 0.86 19.36 -4.23
N LEU A 142 1.62 18.41 -4.80
CA LEU A 142 2.98 18.10 -4.37
C LEU A 142 3.91 19.33 -4.48
N GLU A 143 3.62 20.23 -5.39
CA GLU A 143 4.34 21.48 -5.66
C GLU A 143 4.23 22.49 -4.50
N LEU A 144 3.19 22.40 -3.66
CA LEU A 144 2.99 23.29 -2.51
C LEU A 144 3.76 22.83 -1.27
N ILE A 145 4.31 21.61 -1.29
CA ILE A 145 5.04 21.01 -0.18
C ILE A 145 6.52 21.42 -0.26
N PRO A 146 7.23 21.67 0.86
CA PRO A 146 8.67 21.93 0.85
C PRO A 146 9.48 20.88 0.07
N SER A 147 10.50 21.31 -0.67
CA SER A 147 11.32 20.44 -1.54
C SER A 147 11.94 19.23 -0.83
N SER A 148 12.30 19.37 0.45
CA SER A 148 12.81 18.27 1.28
C SER A 148 11.77 17.15 1.46
N LEU A 149 10.49 17.50 1.60
CA LEU A 149 9.40 16.53 1.76
C LEU A 149 8.93 15.95 0.42
N GLN A 150 9.05 16.72 -0.68
CA GLN A 150 8.82 16.21 -2.04
C GLN A 150 9.79 15.07 -2.42
N THR A 151 11.02 15.12 -1.92
CA THR A 151 11.97 14.01 -2.16
C THR A 151 11.51 12.75 -1.43
N ILE A 152 10.99 12.90 -0.21
CA ILE A 152 10.51 11.78 0.61
C ILE A 152 9.26 11.14 0.01
N SER A 153 8.34 11.93 -0.56
CA SER A 153 7.12 11.40 -1.19
C SER A 153 7.40 10.41 -2.31
N THR A 154 8.49 10.58 -3.07
CA THR A 154 8.90 9.67 -4.15
C THR A 154 9.29 8.28 -3.64
N TRP A 155 9.68 8.15 -2.38
CA TRP A 155 10.04 6.86 -1.77
C TRP A 155 8.86 6.17 -1.08
N LEU A 156 7.67 6.75 -1.17
CA LEU A 156 6.50 6.30 -0.43
C LEU A 156 5.41 5.77 -1.37
N PRO A 157 4.90 4.55 -1.14
CA PRO A 157 3.92 3.95 -2.05
C PRO A 157 2.57 4.69 -2.04
N MET A 158 2.23 5.41 -0.96
CA MET A 158 0.98 6.17 -0.90
C MET A 158 0.90 7.28 -1.95
N THR A 159 2.01 7.96 -2.26
CA THR A 159 2.07 8.99 -3.31
C THR A 159 1.55 8.43 -4.63
N TYR A 160 2.11 7.30 -5.07
CA TYR A 160 1.75 6.65 -6.32
C TYR A 160 0.30 6.15 -6.32
N SER A 161 -0.15 5.56 -5.21
CA SER A 161 -1.55 5.10 -5.09
C SER A 161 -2.55 6.25 -5.23
N VAL A 162 -2.28 7.40 -4.60
CA VAL A 162 -3.19 8.55 -4.63
C VAL A 162 -3.22 9.13 -6.03
N THR A 163 -2.05 9.28 -6.68
CA THR A 163 -1.96 9.75 -8.07
C THR A 163 -2.74 8.83 -9.03
N GLY A 164 -2.58 7.50 -8.94
CA GLY A 164 -3.32 6.60 -9.82
C GLY A 164 -4.81 6.55 -9.52
N PHE A 165 -5.23 6.61 -8.26
CA PHE A 165 -6.65 6.71 -7.92
C PHE A 165 -7.27 8.03 -8.40
N LYS A 166 -6.54 9.16 -8.31
CA LYS A 166 -6.97 10.44 -8.87
C LYS A 166 -7.23 10.32 -10.37
N GLU A 167 -6.32 9.69 -11.12
CA GLU A 167 -6.52 9.49 -12.55
C GLU A 167 -7.70 8.57 -12.89
N ILE A 168 -7.99 7.56 -12.06
CA ILE A 168 -9.10 6.63 -12.28
C ILE A 168 -10.48 7.24 -11.94
N ILE A 169 -10.53 8.08 -10.89
CA ILE A 169 -11.76 8.67 -10.35
C ILE A 169 -12.05 10.05 -10.97
N SER A 170 -11.03 10.88 -11.15
CA SER A 170 -11.14 12.30 -11.50
C SER A 170 -10.34 12.71 -12.73
N GLY A 171 -9.41 11.89 -13.23
CA GLY A 171 -8.67 12.17 -14.46
C GLY A 171 -9.46 11.70 -15.68
N GLY A 172 -9.34 12.42 -16.80
CA GLY A 172 -9.82 11.99 -18.13
C GLY A 172 -9.07 10.78 -18.71
N VAL A 173 -8.72 9.82 -17.86
CA VAL A 173 -7.95 8.59 -18.07
C VAL A 173 -6.64 8.78 -18.83
N ASN A 174 -5.64 9.34 -18.17
CA ASN A 174 -4.28 9.21 -18.67
C ASN A 174 -3.69 7.83 -18.30
N TYR A 175 -3.92 6.84 -19.16
CA TYR A 175 -3.44 5.48 -18.96
C TYR A 175 -1.92 5.38 -18.80
N SER A 176 -1.13 6.30 -19.38
CA SER A 176 0.33 6.25 -19.22
C SER A 176 0.75 6.54 -17.78
N ILE A 177 0.13 7.52 -17.12
CA ILE A 177 0.41 7.85 -15.71
C ILE A 177 0.02 6.67 -14.81
N ILE A 178 -1.18 6.11 -15.02
CA ILE A 178 -1.68 4.97 -14.21
C ILE A 178 -0.74 3.77 -14.30
N TRP A 179 -0.31 3.40 -15.51
CA TRP A 179 0.52 2.22 -15.71
C TRP A 179 2.00 2.47 -15.46
N GLN A 180 2.59 3.49 -16.10
CA GLN A 180 4.03 3.70 -16.12
C GLN A 180 4.55 4.32 -14.83
N GLU A 181 3.83 5.29 -14.29
CA GLU A 181 4.28 6.03 -13.11
C GLU A 181 3.75 5.42 -11.82
N ALA A 182 2.50 4.96 -11.82
CA ALA A 182 1.86 4.52 -10.58
C ALA A 182 1.89 2.99 -10.38
N ALA A 183 1.48 2.19 -11.38
CA ALA A 183 1.36 0.74 -11.23
C ALA A 183 2.72 0.03 -11.25
N ILE A 184 3.64 0.41 -12.16
CA ILE A 184 4.98 -0.18 -12.21
C ILE A 184 5.73 0.06 -10.90
N VAL A 185 5.66 1.28 -10.34
CA VAL A 185 6.33 1.58 -9.07
C VAL A 185 5.72 0.78 -7.92
N GLN A 186 4.41 0.57 -7.89
CA GLN A 186 3.79 -0.31 -6.89
C GLN A 186 4.23 -1.77 -7.03
N LEU A 187 4.39 -2.26 -8.26
CA LEU A 187 4.92 -3.60 -8.53
C LEU A 187 6.38 -3.75 -8.10
N THR A 188 7.22 -2.72 -8.29
CA THR A 188 8.60 -2.76 -7.81
C THR A 188 8.64 -2.80 -6.28
N PHE A 189 7.81 -2.01 -5.59
CA PHE A 189 7.68 -2.10 -4.12
C PHE A 189 7.25 -3.50 -3.65
N ILE A 190 6.23 -4.09 -4.28
CA ILE A 190 5.79 -5.46 -3.96
C ILE A 190 6.96 -6.43 -4.10
N THR A 191 7.67 -6.37 -5.22
CA THR A 191 8.78 -7.28 -5.53
C THR A 191 9.90 -7.13 -4.50
N ILE A 192 10.32 -5.89 -4.20
CA ILE A 192 11.40 -5.60 -3.27
C ILE A 192 11.04 -6.10 -1.86
N PHE A 193 9.90 -5.70 -1.31
CA PHE A 193 9.53 -6.07 0.06
C PHE A 193 9.21 -7.57 0.21
N SER A 194 8.64 -8.19 -0.81
CA SER A 194 8.41 -9.64 -0.84
C SER A 194 9.73 -10.42 -0.81
N VAL A 195 10.71 -10.00 -1.64
CA VAL A 195 12.05 -10.63 -1.67
C VAL A 195 12.76 -10.44 -0.34
N LEU A 196 12.72 -9.24 0.25
CA LEU A 196 13.32 -8.98 1.56
C LEU A 196 12.70 -9.85 2.67
N THR A 197 11.38 -10.00 2.65
CA THR A 197 10.65 -10.85 3.61
C THR A 197 11.03 -12.32 3.43
N LEU A 198 11.13 -12.78 2.19
CA LEU A 198 11.54 -14.15 1.85
C LEU A 198 12.97 -14.45 2.31
N ILE A 199 13.91 -13.52 2.08
CA ILE A 199 15.30 -13.64 2.56
C ILE A 199 15.33 -13.77 4.08
N TYR A 200 14.54 -12.97 4.81
CA TYR A 200 14.44 -13.06 6.26
C TYR A 200 13.97 -14.43 6.73
N PHE A 201 12.92 -15.00 6.11
CA PHE A 201 12.42 -16.32 6.48
C PHE A 201 13.43 -17.44 6.19
N ILE A 202 14.16 -17.37 5.06
CA ILE A 202 15.24 -18.32 4.75
C ILE A 202 16.37 -18.23 5.79
N TYR A 203 16.81 -17.02 6.13
CA TYR A 203 17.85 -16.80 7.14
C TYR A 203 17.43 -17.35 8.51
N LYS A 204 16.20 -17.04 8.94
CA LYS A 204 15.65 -17.49 10.23
C LYS A 204 15.49 -19.01 10.26
N TYR A 205 15.02 -19.63 9.17
CA TYR A 205 14.93 -21.09 9.04
C TYR A 205 16.30 -21.77 9.13
N ARG A 206 17.31 -21.25 8.43
CA ARG A 206 18.69 -21.78 8.50
C ARG A 206 19.25 -21.68 9.92
N LYS A 207 18.99 -20.57 10.62
CA LYS A 207 19.42 -20.39 12.02
C LYS A 207 18.73 -21.39 12.97
N MET A 208 17.42 -21.62 12.81
CA MET A 208 16.69 -22.62 13.59
C MET A 208 17.22 -24.03 13.35
N ARG A 209 17.43 -24.42 12.08
CA ARG A 209 17.96 -25.74 11.71
C ARG A 209 19.39 -25.96 12.23
N ASN A 210 20.23 -24.93 12.21
CA ASN A 210 21.60 -25.04 12.71
C ASN A 210 21.66 -25.06 14.25
N GLY A 211 20.68 -24.45 14.94
CA GLY A 211 20.57 -24.49 16.40
C GLY A 211 20.11 -25.84 16.96
N THR A 212 19.27 -26.58 16.23
CA THR A 212 18.85 -27.95 16.62
C THR A 212 19.93 -29.00 16.42
N VAL A 213 21.00 -28.72 15.66
CA VAL A 213 22.14 -29.64 15.48
C VAL A 213 23.11 -29.61 16.68
N ASN A 214 23.00 -28.62 17.58
CA ASN A 214 23.91 -28.45 18.73
C ASN A 214 23.42 -29.10 20.05
N HIS A 215 22.34 -29.89 20.04
CA HIS A 215 21.87 -30.61 21.24
C HIS A 215 21.72 -32.13 21.02
N THR A 216 22.69 -32.73 20.34
CA THR A 216 22.97 -34.17 20.48
C THR A 216 24.39 -34.37 21.01
N GLU A 217 24.65 -33.85 22.21
CA GLU A 217 25.55 -34.54 23.12
C GLU A 217 24.69 -35.57 23.86
N LEU A 218 24.81 -36.84 23.46
CA LEU A 218 24.32 -37.97 24.23
C LEU A 218 25.06 -38.00 25.58
N PRO A 219 24.35 -38.33 26.66
CA PRO A 219 24.87 -39.36 27.54
C PRO A 219 23.81 -40.44 27.81
N ILE A 220 24.20 -41.66 27.42
CA ILE A 220 24.04 -42.98 28.08
C ILE A 220 22.73 -43.22 28.86
#